data_AF-A0A7J6TVR1-F1
#
_entry.id   AF-A0A7J6TVR1-F1
#
_cell.length_a   1.000
_cell.length_b   1.000
_cell.length_c   1.000
_cell.angle_alpha   90.00
_cell.angle_beta   90.00
_cell.angle_gamma   90.00
#
_symmetry.space_group_name_H-M   'P 1'
#
loop_
_entity.id
_entity.type
_entity.pdbx_description
1 polymer ?
#
loop_
_entity_poly.entity_id
_entity_poly.type
_entity_poly.pdbx_seq_one_letter_code
_entity_poly.pdbx_strand_id
1 'polypeptide(L)'
;MASVCEESVNKLFSAYKAYMRSEAADLDQEAAEIRSGLRAKKRTLTINNGATRRQLHQARRTDRTSVAPKIVVPPRAVLNLDYATLWKQHERAWEKFSLCPPERLKFEDIPWPPCDSDVLEFTEKRILLCNSSEDIFLDRESKDRASYRAACRRWHPDKFSQVYGRSIADPRESQQIMHKLTMIMQAVNESWKDRTTRSHIRKVNIPLRSAAPSSLFYALRGQK
;
A
#
# COMPACT_ATOMS: atom_id res chain seq x y z
N MET A 1 -32.81 32.58 -4.93
CA MET A 1 -32.63 31.17 -5.37
C MET A 1 -31.25 30.58 -5.09
N ALA A 2 -30.19 31.36 -4.80
CA ALA A 2 -28.86 30.81 -4.45
C ALA A 2 -28.79 30.06 -3.09
N SER A 3 -29.68 30.38 -2.14
CA SER A 3 -29.64 29.83 -0.77
C SER A 3 -29.97 28.33 -0.65
N VAL A 4 -30.64 27.72 -1.62
CA VAL A 4 -31.05 26.30 -1.54
C VAL A 4 -29.92 25.35 -1.93
N CYS A 5 -28.93 25.82 -2.71
CA CYS A 5 -27.79 25.00 -3.13
C CYS A 5 -26.73 24.83 -2.04
N GLU A 6 -26.46 25.85 -1.22
CA GLU A 6 -25.46 25.75 -0.14
C GLU A 6 -25.86 24.75 0.95
N GLU A 7 -27.14 24.67 1.26
CA GLU A 7 -27.64 23.79 2.32
C GLU A 7 -27.49 22.30 1.95
N SER A 8 -27.69 21.96 0.68
CA SER A 8 -27.50 20.60 0.16
C SER A 8 -26.03 20.18 0.16
N VAL A 9 -25.11 21.08 -0.21
CA VAL A 9 -23.67 20.79 -0.22
C VAL A 9 -23.15 20.60 1.21
N ASN A 10 -23.56 21.44 2.15
CA ASN A 10 -23.18 21.30 3.56
C ASN A 10 -23.70 20.00 4.19
N LYS A 11 -24.92 19.57 3.85
CA LYS A 11 -25.46 18.27 4.27
C LYS A 11 -24.62 17.12 3.73
N LEU A 12 -24.18 17.19 2.47
CA LEU A 12 -23.33 16.18 1.83
C LEU A 12 -21.95 16.10 2.50
N PHE A 13 -21.29 17.24 2.77
CA PHE A 13 -20.03 17.27 3.51
C PHE A 13 -20.15 16.77 4.94
N SER A 14 -21.26 17.08 5.63
CA SER A 14 -21.51 16.59 6.97
C SER A 14 -21.72 15.07 6.99
N ALA A 15 -22.49 14.54 6.04
CA ALA A 15 -22.68 13.10 5.86
C ALA A 15 -21.34 12.40 5.54
N TYR A 16 -20.52 13.00 4.68
CA TYR A 16 -19.19 12.49 4.36
C TYR A 16 -18.25 12.51 5.58
N LYS A 17 -18.23 13.59 6.38
CA LYS A 17 -17.46 13.65 7.64
C LYS A 17 -17.92 12.60 8.64
N ALA A 18 -19.22 12.36 8.75
CA ALA A 18 -19.77 11.30 9.61
C ALA A 18 -19.35 9.91 9.14
N TYR A 19 -19.41 9.66 7.82
CA TYR A 19 -18.93 8.43 7.21
C TYR A 19 -17.44 8.19 7.48
N MET A 20 -16.58 9.20 7.24
CA MET A 20 -15.13 9.10 7.47
C MET A 20 -14.78 8.84 8.95
N ARG A 21 -15.58 9.38 9.88
CA ARG A 21 -15.41 9.09 11.32
C ARG A 21 -15.84 7.68 11.68
N SER A 22 -16.91 7.17 11.08
CA SER A 22 -17.33 5.77 11.23
C SER A 22 -16.25 4.82 10.69
N GLU A 23 -15.73 5.09 9.49
CA GLU A 23 -14.67 4.26 8.89
C GLU A 23 -13.39 4.30 9.73
N ALA A 24 -13.04 5.44 10.34
CA ALA A 24 -11.91 5.53 11.26
C ALA A 24 -12.11 4.66 12.52
N ALA A 25 -13.34 4.62 13.08
CA ALA A 25 -13.66 3.78 14.23
C ALA A 25 -13.59 2.29 13.90
N ASP A 26 -14.10 1.89 12.72
CA ASP A 26 -14.04 0.51 12.25
C ASP A 26 -12.58 0.04 12.07
N LEU A 27 -11.71 0.91 11.53
CA LEU A 27 -10.28 0.63 11.39
C LEU A 27 -9.56 0.51 12.74
N ASP A 28 -9.94 1.31 13.74
CA ASP A 28 -9.37 1.23 15.08
C ASP A 28 -9.80 -0.07 15.79
N GLN A 29 -11.05 -0.50 15.58
CA GLN A 29 -11.55 -1.79 16.08
C GLN A 29 -10.82 -2.97 15.41
N GLU A 30 -10.71 -2.98 14.08
CA GLU A 30 -9.98 -4.03 13.35
C GLU A 30 -8.51 -4.07 13.79
N ALA A 31 -7.86 -2.91 13.98
CA ALA A 31 -6.50 -2.83 14.50
C ALA A 31 -6.40 -3.38 15.95
N ALA A 32 -7.41 -3.18 16.79
CA ALA A 32 -7.47 -3.77 18.13
C ALA A 32 -7.60 -5.30 18.09
N GLU A 33 -8.42 -5.84 17.19
CA GLU A 33 -8.60 -7.28 16.99
C GLU A 33 -7.32 -7.95 16.44
N ILE A 34 -6.64 -7.32 15.48
CA ILE A 34 -5.35 -7.82 14.99
C ILE A 34 -4.31 -7.85 16.12
N ARG A 35 -4.27 -6.78 16.95
CA ARG A 35 -3.35 -6.73 18.11
C ARG A 35 -3.66 -7.80 19.15
N SER A 36 -4.94 -8.10 19.41
CA SER A 36 -5.32 -9.15 20.36
C SER A 36 -4.98 -10.55 19.82
N GLY A 37 -5.23 -10.80 18.54
CA GLY A 37 -4.88 -12.05 17.86
C GLY A 37 -3.37 -12.32 17.82
N LEU A 38 -2.55 -11.29 17.58
CA LEU A 38 -1.09 -11.42 17.63
C LEU A 38 -0.58 -11.73 19.05
N ARG A 39 -1.20 -11.15 20.09
CA ARG A 39 -0.86 -11.48 21.49
C ARG A 39 -1.20 -12.94 21.82
N ALA A 40 -2.34 -13.45 21.34
CA ALA A 40 -2.74 -14.84 21.52
C ALA A 40 -1.79 -15.81 20.79
N LYS A 41 -1.45 -15.54 19.52
CA LYS A 41 -0.49 -16.35 18.74
C LYS A 41 0.92 -16.34 19.33
N LYS A 42 1.37 -15.22 19.93
CA LYS A 42 2.69 -15.15 20.59
C LYS A 42 2.77 -16.09 21.81
N ARG A 43 1.67 -16.27 22.54
CA ARG A 43 1.61 -17.20 23.69
C ARG A 43 1.69 -18.67 23.26
N THR A 44 1.01 -19.07 22.18
CA THR A 44 1.05 -20.46 21.70
C THR A 44 2.39 -20.86 21.08
N LEU A 45 3.07 -19.92 20.40
CA LEU A 45 4.40 -20.17 19.82
C LEU A 45 5.51 -20.39 20.86
N THR A 46 5.34 -19.87 22.09
CA THR A 46 6.35 -20.05 23.15
C THR A 46 6.33 -21.47 23.74
N ILE A 47 5.19 -22.16 23.65
CA ILE A 47 5.02 -23.52 24.18
C ILE A 47 5.53 -24.59 23.19
N ASN A 48 5.36 -24.38 21.87
CA ASN A 48 5.75 -25.39 20.86
C ASN A 48 7.22 -25.34 20.41
N ASN A 49 7.94 -24.24 20.67
CA ASN A 49 9.34 -24.09 20.21
C ASN A 49 10.37 -24.92 21.01
N GLY A 50 9.97 -25.64 22.06
CA GLY A 50 10.83 -26.60 22.77
C GLY A 50 11.01 -27.93 22.04
N ALA A 51 10.05 -28.35 21.21
CA ALA A 51 10.04 -29.68 20.59
C ALA A 51 10.66 -29.73 19.17
N THR A 52 10.62 -28.63 18.41
CA THR A 52 10.92 -28.65 16.97
C THR A 52 12.37 -28.30 16.59
N ARG A 53 13.24 -28.00 17.57
CA ARG A 53 14.64 -27.60 17.31
C ARG A 53 15.57 -28.78 16.93
N ARG A 54 15.14 -30.04 17.14
CA ARG A 54 15.98 -31.24 16.85
C ARG A 54 15.79 -31.84 15.44
N GLN A 55 14.73 -31.50 14.70
CA GLN A 55 14.46 -32.12 13.39
C GLN A 55 14.97 -31.33 12.17
N LEU A 56 15.29 -30.04 12.32
CA LEU A 56 15.60 -29.18 11.16
C LEU A 56 17.03 -29.31 10.59
N HIS A 57 17.92 -30.07 11.25
CA HIS A 57 19.33 -30.20 10.83
C HIS A 57 19.61 -31.33 9.82
N GLN A 58 18.65 -32.21 9.49
CA GLN A 58 18.87 -33.34 8.58
C GLN A 58 18.44 -33.12 7.11
N ALA A 59 17.63 -32.11 6.79
CA ALA A 59 17.02 -32.00 5.45
C ALA A 59 17.72 -31.07 4.44
N ARG A 60 18.97 -30.66 4.67
CA ARG A 60 19.64 -29.58 3.90
C ARG A 60 20.77 -30.03 2.96
N ARG A 61 20.72 -31.25 2.38
CA ARG A 61 21.85 -31.78 1.56
C ARG A 61 21.56 -32.21 0.12
N THR A 62 20.38 -32.04 -0.45
CA THR A 62 20.15 -32.37 -1.87
C THR A 62 19.47 -31.23 -2.61
N ASP A 63 19.88 -31.05 -3.86
CA ASP A 63 19.36 -30.14 -4.88
C ASP A 63 19.98 -28.74 -4.96
N ARG A 64 21.13 -28.73 -5.64
CA ARG A 64 21.83 -27.54 -6.11
C ARG A 64 22.21 -27.75 -7.58
N THR A 65 21.33 -27.36 -8.51
CA THR A 65 21.65 -27.00 -9.91
C THR A 65 20.37 -26.53 -10.60
N SER A 66 20.02 -25.25 -10.42
CA SER A 66 19.04 -24.58 -11.27
C SER A 66 19.65 -23.25 -11.72
N VAL A 67 19.96 -23.19 -13.01
CA VAL A 67 20.53 -22.02 -13.69
C VAL A 67 19.39 -21.05 -13.95
N ALA A 68 19.38 -19.92 -13.25
CA ALA A 68 18.34 -18.90 -13.38
C ALA A 68 18.49 -18.14 -14.72
N PRO A 69 17.42 -18.01 -15.52
CA PRO A 69 17.46 -17.23 -16.76
C PRO A 69 17.63 -15.74 -16.44
N LYS A 70 18.64 -15.12 -17.08
CA LYS A 70 18.86 -13.67 -17.04
C LYS A 70 17.72 -12.96 -17.79
N ILE A 71 16.73 -12.45 -17.05
CA ILE A 71 15.72 -11.53 -17.58
C ILE A 71 16.42 -10.18 -17.81
N VAL A 72 16.58 -9.80 -19.08
CA VAL A 72 17.10 -8.50 -19.49
C VAL A 72 15.99 -7.47 -19.25
N VAL A 73 16.06 -6.75 -18.13
CA VAL A 73 15.16 -5.64 -17.84
C VAL A 73 15.61 -4.42 -18.64
N PRO A 74 14.76 -3.85 -19.52
CA PRO A 74 15.13 -2.69 -20.33
C PRO A 74 15.43 -1.44 -19.48
N PRO A 75 16.25 -0.50 -19.98
CA PRO A 75 16.71 0.67 -19.22
C PRO A 75 15.57 1.63 -18.86
N ARG A 76 15.35 1.83 -17.56
CA ARG A 76 14.22 2.55 -16.93
C ARG A 76 14.20 4.09 -17.13
N ALA A 77 15.05 4.65 -17.99
CA ALA A 77 15.47 6.06 -17.85
C ALA A 77 14.87 7.09 -18.84
N VAL A 78 14.15 6.68 -19.90
CA VAL A 78 13.81 7.63 -21.00
C VAL A 78 12.33 8.07 -21.06
N LEU A 79 11.48 7.70 -20.08
CA LEU A 79 10.01 7.93 -20.15
C LEU A 79 9.41 8.87 -19.08
N ASN A 80 10.23 9.53 -18.26
CA ASN A 80 9.75 10.15 -17.02
C ASN A 80 8.75 11.32 -17.20
N LEU A 81 8.82 12.08 -18.31
CA LEU A 81 7.89 13.19 -18.59
C LEU A 81 6.53 12.71 -19.12
N ASP A 82 6.52 11.61 -19.87
CA ASP A 82 5.27 11.02 -20.39
C ASP A 82 4.52 10.26 -19.29
N TYR A 83 5.27 9.61 -18.40
CA TYR A 83 4.70 8.79 -17.33
C TYR A 83 3.75 9.54 -16.40
N ALA A 84 4.12 10.74 -15.93
CA ALA A 84 3.25 11.55 -15.08
C ALA A 84 1.97 12.00 -15.82
N THR A 85 2.08 12.25 -17.12
CA THR A 85 0.96 12.66 -17.97
C THR A 85 0.00 11.50 -18.22
N LEU A 86 0.51 10.32 -18.58
CA LEU A 86 -0.27 9.08 -18.76
C LEU A 86 -1.09 8.77 -17.51
N TRP A 87 -0.47 8.88 -16.34
CA TRP A 87 -1.17 8.62 -15.10
C TRP A 87 -2.17 9.70 -14.71
N LYS A 88 -1.91 10.98 -15.03
CA LYS A 88 -2.90 12.04 -14.85
C LYS A 88 -4.12 11.82 -15.75
N GLN A 89 -3.92 11.35 -16.98
CA GLN A 89 -5.00 10.94 -17.87
C GLN A 89 -5.76 9.73 -17.31
N HIS A 90 -5.04 8.72 -16.82
CA HIS A 90 -5.63 7.57 -16.13
C HIS A 90 -6.50 7.99 -14.94
N GLU A 91 -6.03 8.88 -14.06
CA GLU A 91 -6.83 9.34 -12.92
C GLU A 91 -8.11 10.04 -13.34
N ARG A 92 -8.07 10.87 -14.40
CA ARG A 92 -9.27 11.49 -14.97
C ARG A 92 -10.23 10.44 -15.53
N ALA A 93 -9.71 9.43 -16.23
CA ALA A 93 -10.51 8.33 -16.76
C ALA A 93 -11.15 7.52 -15.62
N TRP A 94 -10.38 7.23 -14.57
CA TRP A 94 -10.87 6.55 -13.38
C TRP A 94 -11.94 7.35 -12.64
N GLU A 95 -11.74 8.65 -12.45
CA GLU A 95 -12.72 9.53 -11.80
C GLU A 95 -14.04 9.52 -12.56
N LYS A 96 -13.99 9.73 -13.88
CA LYS A 96 -15.16 9.65 -14.76
C LYS A 96 -15.86 8.28 -14.66
N PHE A 97 -15.07 7.20 -14.72
CA PHE A 97 -15.57 5.83 -14.59
C PHE A 97 -16.27 5.58 -13.25
N SER A 98 -15.67 6.05 -12.15
CA SER A 98 -16.22 5.85 -10.81
C SER A 98 -17.49 6.66 -10.53
N LEU A 99 -17.63 7.83 -11.16
CA LEU A 99 -18.81 8.69 -11.03
C LEU A 99 -19.97 8.23 -11.92
N CYS A 100 -19.66 7.70 -13.10
CA CYS A 100 -20.64 7.27 -14.09
C CYS A 100 -20.20 5.96 -14.73
N PRO A 101 -20.30 4.82 -14.00
CA PRO A 101 -19.99 3.52 -14.57
C PRO A 101 -21.03 3.16 -15.64
N PRO A 102 -20.62 2.52 -16.75
CA PRO A 102 -21.56 2.07 -17.77
C PRO A 102 -22.52 1.01 -17.20
N GLU A 103 -23.75 1.00 -17.70
CA GLU A 103 -24.76 0.01 -17.29
C GLU A 103 -24.32 -1.42 -17.60
N ARG A 104 -23.64 -1.60 -18.75
CA ARG A 104 -23.02 -2.86 -19.17
C ARG A 104 -21.52 -2.65 -19.25
N LEU A 105 -20.82 -3.13 -18.23
CA LEU A 105 -19.38 -2.99 -18.10
C LEU A 105 -18.64 -4.05 -18.90
N LYS A 106 -17.76 -3.62 -19.81
CA LYS A 106 -16.81 -4.48 -20.53
C LYS A 106 -15.40 -4.28 -19.99
N PHE A 107 -14.50 -5.20 -20.35
CA PHE A 107 -13.09 -5.14 -20.00
C PHE A 107 -12.43 -3.83 -20.46
N GLU A 108 -12.75 -3.35 -21.66
CA GLU A 108 -12.16 -2.14 -22.26
C GLU A 108 -12.62 -0.83 -21.61
N ASP A 109 -13.79 -0.84 -20.95
CA ASP A 109 -14.35 0.34 -20.29
C ASP A 109 -13.63 0.68 -18.98
N ILE A 110 -12.92 -0.30 -18.41
CA ILE A 110 -12.19 -0.15 -17.15
C ILE A 110 -10.89 0.60 -17.47
N PRO A 111 -10.64 1.76 -16.83
CA PRO A 111 -9.39 2.49 -17.03
C PRO A 111 -8.26 1.78 -16.30
N TRP A 112 -7.69 0.75 -16.94
CA TRP A 112 -6.58 -0.04 -16.41
C TRP A 112 -5.32 0.81 -16.19
N PRO A 113 -4.47 0.47 -15.20
CA PRO A 113 -3.23 1.19 -14.99
C PRO A 113 -2.32 1.05 -16.23
N PRO A 114 -1.58 2.10 -16.64
CA PRO A 114 -0.66 2.02 -17.77
C PRO A 114 0.45 0.96 -17.59
N CYS A 115 0.81 0.68 -16.33
CA CYS A 115 1.79 -0.34 -15.96
C CYS A 115 1.32 -1.10 -14.72
N ASP A 116 1.19 -2.43 -14.83
CA ASP A 116 0.73 -3.29 -13.74
C ASP A 116 1.71 -3.33 -12.56
N SER A 117 3.02 -3.23 -12.83
CA SER A 117 4.08 -3.34 -11.81
C SER A 117 4.20 -2.10 -10.91
N ASP A 118 3.81 -0.93 -11.41
CA ASP A 118 4.17 0.35 -10.80
C ASP A 118 2.97 1.04 -10.13
N VAL A 119 1.85 0.33 -9.97
CA VAL A 119 0.60 0.85 -9.39
C VAL A 119 0.82 1.44 -7.99
N LEU A 120 1.63 0.79 -7.16
CA LEU A 120 1.91 1.26 -5.80
C LEU A 120 2.74 2.56 -5.80
N GLU A 121 3.76 2.64 -6.65
CA GLU A 121 4.60 3.83 -6.79
C GLU A 121 3.80 5.03 -7.29
N PHE A 122 2.91 4.79 -8.25
CA PHE A 122 2.04 5.85 -8.73
C PHE A 122 1.04 6.31 -7.65
N THR A 123 0.39 5.38 -6.95
CA THR A 123 -0.60 5.72 -5.93
C THR A 123 0.02 6.58 -4.80
N GLU A 124 1.29 6.31 -4.46
CA GLU A 124 2.07 7.15 -3.55
C GLU A 124 2.28 8.57 -4.09
N LYS A 125 2.76 8.71 -5.34
CA LYS A 125 2.94 10.02 -6.00
C LYS A 125 1.63 10.81 -6.05
N ARG A 126 0.51 10.15 -6.30
CA ARG A 126 -0.82 10.78 -6.29
C ARG A 126 -1.16 11.34 -4.91
N ILE A 127 -1.01 10.54 -3.85
CA ILE A 127 -1.29 11.00 -2.48
C ILE A 127 -0.40 12.20 -2.11
N LEU A 128 0.86 12.18 -2.53
CA LEU A 128 1.79 13.30 -2.32
C LEU A 128 1.39 14.59 -3.06
N LEU A 129 0.76 14.47 -4.23
CA LEU A 129 0.31 15.62 -5.03
C LEU A 129 -1.05 16.15 -4.57
N CYS A 130 -1.93 15.30 -4.05
CA CYS A 130 -3.28 15.68 -3.62
C CYS A 130 -3.33 16.21 -2.18
N ASN A 131 -2.42 15.76 -1.31
CA ASN A 131 -2.36 16.26 0.05
C ASN A 131 -1.67 17.63 0.06
N SER A 132 -2.30 18.62 0.70
CA SER A 132 -1.75 19.99 0.77
C SER A 132 -0.42 19.99 1.51
N SER A 133 0.35 21.07 1.37
CA SER A 133 1.66 21.25 2.01
C SER A 133 1.67 21.07 3.54
N GLU A 134 0.52 21.01 4.20
CA GLU A 134 0.42 20.78 5.64
C GLU A 134 0.61 19.30 6.04
N ASP A 135 0.37 18.35 5.13
CA ASP A 135 0.52 16.90 5.39
C ASP A 135 1.95 16.36 5.15
N ILE A 136 2.90 17.26 4.86
CA ILE A 136 4.29 16.90 4.54
C ILE A 136 4.96 16.12 5.69
N PHE A 137 4.53 16.34 6.94
CA PHE A 137 5.10 15.73 8.14
C PHE A 137 4.75 14.26 8.39
N LEU A 138 3.92 13.64 7.55
CA LEU A 138 3.67 12.20 7.67
C LEU A 138 4.95 11.40 7.40
N ASP A 139 5.28 10.50 8.33
CA ASP A 139 6.38 9.54 8.18
C ASP A 139 6.22 8.75 6.88
N ARG A 140 7.36 8.41 6.26
CA ARG A 140 7.41 7.64 5.02
C ARG A 140 6.64 6.33 5.14
N GLU A 141 6.74 5.66 6.28
CA GLU A 141 6.03 4.41 6.54
C GLU A 141 4.50 4.60 6.50
N SER A 142 4.00 5.73 7.01
CA SER A 142 2.57 6.07 6.96
C SER A 142 2.10 6.34 5.53
N LYS A 143 2.91 7.03 4.71
CA LYS A 143 2.63 7.29 3.29
C LYS A 143 2.59 6.00 2.47
N ASP A 144 3.57 5.12 2.69
CA ASP A 144 3.64 3.79 2.10
C ASP A 144 2.38 2.97 2.44
N ARG A 145 1.96 2.94 3.72
CA ARG A 145 0.73 2.23 4.12
C ARG A 145 -0.53 2.85 3.53
N ALA A 146 -0.58 4.17 3.40
CA ALA A 146 -1.72 4.87 2.81
C ALA A 146 -1.85 4.56 1.32
N SER A 147 -0.74 4.56 0.57
CA SER A 147 -0.74 4.21 -0.86
C SER A 147 -1.12 2.75 -1.09
N TYR A 148 -0.62 1.83 -0.26
CA TYR A 148 -1.02 0.43 -0.33
C TYR A 148 -2.52 0.25 -0.10
N ARG A 149 -3.08 0.85 0.96
CA ARG A 149 -4.52 0.78 1.24
C ARG A 149 -5.36 1.39 0.12
N ALA A 150 -4.92 2.51 -0.45
CA ALA A 150 -5.59 3.12 -1.59
C ALA A 150 -5.56 2.21 -2.82
N ALA A 151 -4.43 1.56 -3.12
CA ALA A 151 -4.32 0.59 -4.20
C ALA A 151 -5.21 -0.64 -3.98
N CYS A 152 -5.24 -1.20 -2.78
CA CYS A 152 -6.12 -2.32 -2.43
C CYS A 152 -7.59 -1.94 -2.61
N ARG A 153 -8.04 -0.79 -2.10
CA ARG A 153 -9.45 -0.38 -2.26
C ARG A 153 -9.87 -0.26 -3.72
N ARG A 154 -8.96 0.20 -4.58
CA ARG A 154 -9.22 0.39 -6.01
C ARG A 154 -9.18 -0.91 -6.81
N TRP A 155 -8.19 -1.76 -6.55
CA TRP A 155 -7.85 -2.90 -7.42
C TRP A 155 -8.11 -4.28 -6.82
N HIS A 156 -8.63 -4.37 -5.59
CA HIS A 156 -8.92 -5.66 -4.99
C HIS A 156 -10.12 -6.35 -5.67
N PRO A 157 -10.01 -7.62 -6.11
CA PRO A 157 -11.04 -8.29 -6.90
C PRO A 157 -12.39 -8.36 -6.19
N ASP A 158 -12.40 -8.65 -4.87
CA ASP A 158 -13.63 -8.68 -4.08
C ASP A 158 -14.32 -7.31 -4.00
N LYS A 159 -13.56 -6.23 -3.75
CA LYS A 159 -14.12 -4.87 -3.66
C LYS A 159 -14.62 -4.38 -5.02
N PHE A 160 -13.89 -4.70 -6.09
CA PHE A 160 -14.31 -4.38 -7.44
C PHE A 160 -15.60 -5.12 -7.81
N SER A 161 -15.68 -6.42 -7.51
CA SER A 161 -16.88 -7.24 -7.76
C SER A 161 -18.09 -6.78 -6.94
N GLN A 162 -17.88 -6.37 -5.68
CA GLN A 162 -18.95 -5.79 -4.85
C GLN A 162 -19.58 -4.54 -5.46
N VAL A 163 -18.76 -3.67 -6.07
CA VAL A 163 -19.22 -2.39 -6.63
C VAL A 163 -19.76 -2.56 -8.06
N TYR A 164 -19.02 -3.27 -8.92
CA TYR A 164 -19.30 -3.31 -10.36
C TYR A 164 -19.79 -4.67 -10.88
N GLY A 165 -19.80 -5.71 -10.04
CA GLY A 165 -20.12 -7.08 -10.46
C GLY A 165 -21.50 -7.24 -11.08
N ARG A 166 -22.47 -6.39 -10.70
CA ARG A 166 -23.82 -6.37 -11.30
C ARG A 166 -23.86 -5.83 -12.73
N SER A 167 -22.91 -4.96 -13.09
CA SER A 167 -22.83 -4.35 -14.41
C SER A 167 -22.14 -5.26 -15.44
N ILE A 168 -21.44 -6.31 -15.00
CA ILE A 168 -20.73 -7.24 -15.88
C ILE A 168 -21.70 -8.35 -16.32
N ALA A 169 -22.31 -8.17 -17.49
CA ALA A 169 -23.32 -9.11 -17.99
C ALA A 169 -22.73 -10.43 -18.55
N ASP A 170 -21.54 -10.38 -19.14
CA ASP A 170 -20.91 -11.56 -19.76
C ASP A 170 -19.98 -12.28 -18.76
N PRO A 171 -20.19 -13.58 -18.48
CA PRO A 171 -19.29 -14.38 -17.66
C PRO A 171 -17.83 -14.40 -18.17
N ARG A 172 -17.60 -14.31 -19.49
CA ARG A 172 -16.25 -14.30 -20.06
C ARG A 172 -15.51 -13.01 -19.73
N GLU A 173 -16.18 -11.87 -19.90
CA GLU A 173 -15.67 -10.55 -19.49
C GLU A 173 -15.37 -10.53 -17.99
N SER A 174 -16.27 -11.07 -17.16
CA SER A 174 -16.06 -11.18 -15.72
C SER A 174 -14.78 -11.94 -15.37
N GLN A 175 -14.52 -13.08 -16.02
CA GLN A 175 -13.29 -13.84 -15.81
C GLN A 175 -12.04 -13.06 -16.22
N GLN A 176 -12.07 -12.36 -17.35
CA GLN A 176 -10.94 -11.55 -17.83
C GLN A 176 -10.62 -10.40 -16.87
N ILE A 177 -11.66 -9.68 -16.43
CA ILE A 177 -11.55 -8.59 -15.45
C ILE A 177 -10.94 -9.10 -14.14
N MET A 178 -11.46 -10.20 -13.60
CA MET A 178 -10.99 -10.78 -12.34
C MET A 178 -9.54 -11.30 -12.44
N HIS A 179 -9.17 -11.87 -13.59
CA HIS A 179 -7.79 -12.27 -13.86
C HIS A 179 -6.85 -11.08 -13.85
N LYS A 180 -7.19 -9.99 -14.58
CA LYS A 180 -6.38 -8.78 -14.64
C LYS A 180 -6.25 -8.09 -13.27
N LEU A 181 -7.34 -7.99 -12.50
CA LEU A 181 -7.32 -7.46 -11.13
C LEU A 181 -6.41 -8.29 -10.22
N THR A 182 -6.43 -9.62 -10.36
CA THR A 182 -5.55 -10.52 -9.61
C THR A 182 -4.09 -10.25 -9.92
N MET A 183 -3.73 -10.08 -11.20
CA MET A 183 -2.36 -9.75 -11.60
C MET A 183 -1.89 -8.41 -11.02
N ILE A 184 -2.71 -7.37 -11.11
CA ILE A 184 -2.40 -6.05 -10.54
C ILE A 184 -2.21 -6.16 -9.02
N MET A 185 -3.10 -6.86 -8.32
CA MET A 185 -3.02 -7.01 -6.87
C MET A 185 -1.78 -7.82 -6.45
N GLN A 186 -1.38 -8.84 -7.22
CA GLN A 186 -0.13 -9.56 -7.00
C GLN A 186 1.07 -8.62 -7.12
N ALA A 187 1.13 -7.79 -8.16
CA ALA A 187 2.20 -6.82 -8.36
C ALA A 187 2.25 -5.75 -7.23
N VAL A 188 1.09 -5.28 -6.77
CA VAL A 188 0.99 -4.35 -5.63
C VAL A 188 1.52 -5.02 -4.34
N ASN A 189 1.16 -6.28 -4.09
CA ASN A 189 1.63 -7.02 -2.92
C ASN A 189 3.14 -7.31 -2.96
N GLU A 190 3.69 -7.61 -4.13
CA GLU A 190 5.13 -7.79 -4.31
C GLU A 190 5.88 -6.48 -4.03
N SER A 191 5.44 -5.38 -4.64
CA SER A 191 5.99 -4.04 -4.39
C SER A 191 5.92 -3.64 -2.91
N TRP A 192 4.84 -4.02 -2.21
CA TRP A 192 4.68 -3.78 -0.78
C TRP A 192 5.67 -4.59 0.08
N LYS A 193 5.83 -5.88 -0.22
CA LYS A 193 6.81 -6.76 0.46
C LYS A 193 8.24 -6.25 0.31
N ASP A 194 8.59 -5.76 -0.88
CA ASP A 194 9.91 -5.18 -1.13
C ASP A 194 10.17 -3.93 -0.28
N ARG A 195 9.18 -3.03 -0.16
CA ARG A 195 9.29 -1.81 0.65
C ARG A 195 9.41 -2.12 2.14
N THR A 196 8.59 -3.04 2.65
CA THR A 196 8.62 -3.46 4.06
C THR A 196 9.91 -4.19 4.43
N THR A 197 10.45 -4.99 3.52
CA THR A 197 11.76 -5.66 3.74
C THR A 197 12.89 -4.63 3.79
N ARG A 198 12.90 -3.64 2.87
CA ARG A 198 13.92 -2.58 2.86
C ARG A 198 13.85 -1.68 4.09
N SER A 199 12.64 -1.36 4.58
CA SER A 199 12.49 -0.54 5.79
C SER A 199 12.99 -1.28 7.04
N HIS A 200 12.81 -2.60 7.11
CA HIS A 200 13.31 -3.41 8.21
C HIS A 200 14.84 -3.44 8.26
N ILE A 201 15.51 -3.64 7.12
CA ILE A 201 16.98 -3.64 7.03
C ILE A 201 17.58 -2.32 7.52
N ARG A 202 16.96 -1.18 7.17
CA ARG A 202 17.43 0.15 7.59
C ARG A 202 17.33 0.36 9.10
N LYS A 203 16.31 -0.20 9.76
CA LYS A 203 16.14 -0.06 11.22
C LYS A 203 17.14 -0.90 12.01
N VAL A 204 17.57 -2.04 11.49
CA VAL A 204 18.50 -2.96 12.18
C VAL A 204 19.97 -2.50 12.06
N ASN A 205 20.30 -1.75 11.02
CA ASN A 205 21.68 -1.35 10.72
C ASN A 205 22.01 0.09 11.15
N ILE A 206 21.31 0.63 12.15
CA ILE A 206 21.80 1.81 12.87
C ILE A 206 22.85 1.25 13.83
N PRO A 207 24.17 1.33 13.53
CA PRO A 207 25.16 0.99 14.53
C PRO A 207 24.80 1.82 15.75
N LEU A 208 24.62 1.15 16.90
CA LEU A 208 24.74 1.80 18.20
C LEU A 208 26.09 2.51 18.14
N ARG A 209 26.06 3.79 17.73
CA ARG A 209 27.21 4.66 17.74
C ARG A 209 27.47 4.76 19.23
N SER A 210 28.40 3.90 19.68
CA SER A 210 28.92 3.86 21.02
C SER A 210 29.01 5.32 21.44
N ALA A 211 28.17 5.69 22.39
CA ALA A 211 28.23 7.00 23.00
C ALA A 211 29.62 7.06 23.60
N ALA A 212 30.58 7.57 22.83
CA ALA A 212 31.87 7.92 23.34
C ALA A 212 31.56 8.83 24.52
N PRO A 213 31.92 8.45 25.75
CA PRO A 213 31.66 9.29 26.89
C PRO A 213 32.27 10.64 26.55
N SER A 214 31.46 11.70 26.56
CA SER A 214 31.92 13.08 26.46
C SER A 214 32.79 13.37 27.68
N SER A 215 34.03 12.88 27.63
CA SER A 215 35.13 13.20 28.54
C SER A 215 35.80 14.48 28.02
N LEU A 216 35.03 15.55 27.93
CA LEU A 216 35.53 16.90 27.75
C LEU A 216 34.78 17.79 28.71
N PHE A 217 35.24 17.84 29.95
CA PHE A 217 35.39 19.08 30.74
C PHE A 217 36.20 18.75 32.02
N TYR A 218 37.48 18.43 31.84
CA TYR A 218 38.47 18.70 32.88
C TYR A 218 38.91 20.16 32.76
N ALA A 219 38.86 20.84 33.90
CA ALA A 219 39.81 21.84 34.39
C ALA A 219 40.26 22.97 33.44
N LEU A 220 39.95 24.22 33.83
CA LEU A 220 40.95 25.23 34.23
C LEU A 220 40.29 26.62 34.32
N ARG A 221 40.11 27.13 35.54
CA ARG A 221 40.39 28.54 35.87
C ARG A 221 40.53 28.69 37.38
N GLY A 222 41.78 28.85 37.81
CA GLY A 222 42.14 29.23 39.17
C GLY A 222 42.18 30.74 39.37
N GLN A 223 42.66 31.06 40.57
CA GLN A 223 43.08 32.35 41.15
C GLN A 223 42.00 33.25 41.73
N LYS A 224 41.94 33.26 43.07
CA LYS A 224 42.50 34.34 43.90
C LYS A 224 43.03 33.77 45.21
#